data_AF-A0A962G2J9-F1
#
_entry.id   AF-A0A962G2J9-F1
#
_cell.length_a   1.000
_cell.length_b   1.000
_cell.length_c   1.000
_cell.angle_alpha   90.00
_cell.angle_beta   90.00
_cell.angle_gamma   90.00
#
_symmetry.space_group_name_H-M   'P 1'
#
loop_
_entity.id
_entity.type
_entity.pdbx_description
1 polymer ?
#
loop_
_entity_poly.entity_id
_entity_poly.type
_entity_poly.pdbx_seq_one_letter_code
_entity_poly.pdbx_strand_id
1 'polypeptide(L)'
;PGSDFIGISNTYIATLIGKDLAGEAWEPYAAVYEQLFLSFYDSTLAMYRGQYHLFGDAEVLPLKVLWDYSYYWGVLAALFFAGRIGDLTTLSRLKPELAEARALNDALQAMFADWGHRNGVPNADTRFDREFLDQASVDWFAELNRGLKDELDDSAFRQRLRDNLERLRQLARELRDLAVARHPDIDASAIRLPDSGTNHVPLLPMHWHDAQGGTAVGDPALLDQ
;
A
#
# COMPACT_ATOMS: atom_id res chain seq x y z
N PRO A 1 -6.30 -6.47 10.53
CA PRO A 1 -6.38 -5.13 11.13
C PRO A 1 -6.82 -5.06 12.60
N GLY A 2 -7.71 -5.94 13.10
CA GLY A 2 -8.27 -5.79 14.47
C GLY A 2 -7.24 -5.82 15.61
N SER A 3 -6.23 -6.70 15.55
CA SER A 3 -5.18 -6.82 16.58
C SER A 3 -4.24 -5.62 16.63
N ASP A 4 -3.95 -5.02 15.48
CA ASP A 4 -2.95 -3.94 15.38
C ASP A 4 -3.44 -2.69 16.10
N PHE A 5 -4.73 -2.34 15.93
CA PHE A 5 -5.34 -1.21 16.63
C PHE A 5 -5.50 -1.44 18.13
N ILE A 6 -5.65 -2.70 18.58
CA ILE A 6 -5.56 -3.01 20.02
C ILE A 6 -4.14 -2.71 20.53
N GLY A 7 -3.11 -3.13 19.78
CA GLY A 7 -1.70 -2.83 20.09
C GLY A 7 -1.44 -1.33 20.19
N ILE A 8 -1.83 -0.56 19.16
CA ILE A 8 -1.65 0.89 19.11
C ILE A 8 -2.36 1.59 20.27
N SER A 9 -3.63 1.24 20.51
CA SER A 9 -4.42 1.81 21.61
C SER A 9 -3.75 1.54 22.97
N ASN A 10 -3.31 0.31 23.20
CA ASN A 10 -2.60 -0.06 24.42
C ASN A 10 -1.28 0.72 24.58
N THR A 11 -0.52 0.93 23.50
CA THR A 11 0.70 1.75 23.53
C THR A 11 0.41 3.19 23.95
N TYR A 12 -0.63 3.82 23.40
CA TYR A 12 -0.99 5.19 23.76
C TYR A 12 -1.47 5.29 25.20
N ILE A 13 -2.39 4.42 25.61
CA ILE A 13 -2.94 4.41 26.98
C ILE A 13 -1.83 4.17 28.00
N ALA A 14 -0.96 3.18 27.78
CA ALA A 14 0.15 2.90 28.70
C ALA A 14 1.12 4.09 28.81
N THR A 15 1.35 4.80 27.70
CA THR A 15 2.19 6.01 27.68
C THR A 15 1.57 7.13 28.53
N LEU A 16 0.26 7.36 28.39
CA LEU A 16 -0.47 8.36 29.19
C LEU A 16 -0.46 8.02 30.68
N ILE A 17 -0.70 6.75 31.03
CA ILE A 17 -0.60 6.27 32.42
C ILE A 17 0.82 6.51 32.96
N GLY A 18 1.85 6.20 32.17
CA GLY A 18 3.24 6.44 32.56
C GLY A 18 3.53 7.91 32.87
N LYS A 19 2.98 8.83 32.08
CA LYS A 19 3.10 10.28 32.31
C LYS A 19 2.41 10.73 33.60
N ASP A 20 1.19 10.28 33.81
CA ASP A 20 0.42 10.59 35.03
C ASP A 20 1.15 10.10 36.29
N LEU A 21 1.65 8.85 36.27
CA LEU A 21 2.43 8.27 37.37
C LEU A 21 3.76 9.01 37.63
N ALA A 22 4.34 9.63 36.60
CA ALA A 22 5.54 10.46 36.73
C ALA A 22 5.24 11.91 37.20
N GLY A 23 3.96 12.29 37.34
CA GLY A 23 3.55 13.66 37.65
C GLY A 23 3.72 14.63 36.49
N GLU A 24 3.85 14.14 35.25
CA GLU A 24 3.90 14.94 34.03
C GLU A 24 2.49 15.27 33.52
N ALA A 25 2.32 16.43 32.88
CA ALA A 25 1.07 16.75 32.18
C ALA A 25 0.83 15.78 31.01
N TRP A 26 -0.35 15.16 30.97
CA TRP A 26 -0.68 14.11 30.00
C TRP A 26 -1.92 14.43 29.14
N GLU A 27 -2.80 15.32 29.62
CA GLU A 27 -4.07 15.66 28.98
C GLU A 27 -3.90 16.17 27.54
N PRO A 28 -2.91 17.04 27.23
CA PRO A 28 -2.66 17.45 25.84
C PRO A 28 -2.25 16.27 24.94
N TYR A 29 -1.55 15.28 25.48
CA TYR A 29 -1.11 14.11 24.71
C TYR A 29 -2.29 13.20 24.36
N ALA A 30 -3.30 13.10 25.24
CA ALA A 30 -4.48 12.27 24.99
C ALA A 30 -5.23 12.70 23.73
N ALA A 31 -5.47 14.00 23.56
CA ALA A 31 -6.12 14.54 22.36
C ALA A 31 -5.30 14.29 21.09
N VAL A 32 -3.97 14.39 21.17
CA VAL A 32 -3.09 14.11 20.02
C VAL A 32 -3.10 12.63 19.66
N TYR A 33 -3.02 11.73 20.64
CA TYR A 33 -3.07 10.29 20.40
C TYR A 33 -4.41 9.83 19.85
N GLU A 34 -5.53 10.42 20.27
CA GLU A 34 -6.84 10.17 19.66
C GLU A 34 -6.86 10.54 18.18
N GLN A 35 -6.38 11.73 17.82
CA GLN A 35 -6.31 12.17 16.42
C GLN A 35 -5.41 11.26 15.58
N LEU A 36 -4.26 10.85 16.13
CA LEU A 36 -3.35 9.91 15.45
C LEU A 36 -4.01 8.54 15.26
N PHE A 37 -4.67 8.01 16.29
CA PHE A 37 -5.39 6.74 16.22
C PHE A 37 -6.45 6.77 15.12
N LEU A 38 -7.32 7.78 15.12
CA LEU A 38 -8.39 7.93 14.13
C LEU A 38 -7.81 8.12 12.71
N SER A 39 -6.73 8.90 12.57
CA SER A 39 -6.06 9.10 11.28
C SER A 39 -5.53 7.77 10.71
N PHE A 40 -4.86 6.95 11.53
CA PHE A 40 -4.42 5.62 11.11
C PHE A 40 -5.59 4.69 10.81
N TYR A 41 -6.64 4.75 11.64
CA TYR A 41 -7.85 3.95 11.46
C TYR A 41 -8.53 4.25 10.13
N ASP A 42 -8.78 5.52 9.83
CA ASP A 42 -9.40 5.95 8.58
C ASP A 42 -8.55 5.55 7.37
N SER A 43 -7.23 5.65 7.48
CA SER A 43 -6.31 5.22 6.42
C SER A 43 -6.40 3.72 6.15
N THR A 44 -6.42 2.90 7.19
CA THR A 44 -6.54 1.44 7.05
C THR A 44 -7.94 1.07 6.57
N LEU A 45 -8.98 1.75 7.03
CA LEU A 45 -10.36 1.49 6.63
C LEU A 45 -10.59 1.77 5.14
N ALA A 46 -9.90 2.75 4.57
CA ALA A 46 -9.94 3.04 3.13
C ALA A 46 -9.52 1.84 2.27
N MET A 47 -8.68 0.95 2.78
CA MET A 47 -8.26 -0.28 2.08
C MET A 47 -9.40 -1.31 1.95
N TYR A 48 -10.45 -1.19 2.75
CA TYR A 48 -11.56 -2.15 2.79
C TYR A 48 -12.89 -1.56 2.32
N ARG A 49 -13.14 -0.27 2.61
CA ARG A 49 -14.43 0.37 2.32
C ARG A 49 -14.63 0.52 0.82
N GLY A 50 -15.74 -0.02 0.32
CA GLY A 50 -16.10 0.07 -1.11
C GLY A 50 -15.27 -0.83 -2.02
N GLN A 51 -14.48 -1.77 -1.46
CA GLN A 51 -13.56 -2.63 -2.21
C GLN A 51 -14.06 -4.08 -2.36
N TYR A 52 -15.23 -4.41 -1.80
CA TYR A 52 -15.73 -5.79 -1.75
C TYR A 52 -15.99 -6.40 -3.14
N HIS A 53 -16.34 -5.58 -4.14
CA HIS A 53 -16.56 -6.07 -5.52
C HIS A 53 -15.27 -6.52 -6.20
N LEU A 54 -14.10 -6.08 -5.72
CA LEU A 54 -12.81 -6.54 -6.21
C LEU A 54 -12.51 -7.99 -5.80
N PHE A 55 -13.25 -8.53 -4.83
CA PHE A 55 -13.09 -9.92 -4.43
C PHE A 55 -13.58 -10.83 -5.56
N GLY A 56 -12.62 -11.43 -6.27
CA GLY A 56 -12.86 -12.27 -7.43
C GLY A 56 -12.36 -11.68 -8.75
N ASP A 57 -11.95 -10.41 -8.76
CA ASP A 57 -11.25 -9.81 -9.90
C ASP A 57 -9.80 -10.31 -9.90
N ALA A 58 -9.49 -11.23 -10.82
CA ALA A 58 -8.19 -11.89 -10.91
C ALA A 58 -7.06 -10.94 -11.36
N GLU A 59 -7.39 -9.80 -11.96
CA GLU A 59 -6.41 -8.79 -12.36
C GLU A 59 -6.15 -7.79 -11.23
N VAL A 60 -7.22 -7.19 -10.71
CA VAL A 60 -7.11 -6.07 -9.78
C VAL A 60 -6.76 -6.52 -8.37
N LEU A 61 -7.29 -7.68 -7.91
CA LEU A 61 -7.10 -8.11 -6.52
C LEU A 61 -5.63 -8.37 -6.18
N PRO A 62 -4.82 -9.10 -6.99
CA PRO A 62 -3.42 -9.30 -6.66
C PRO A 62 -2.60 -8.01 -6.62
N LEU A 63 -2.86 -7.09 -7.56
CA LEU A 63 -2.22 -5.77 -7.61
C LEU A 63 -2.57 -4.93 -6.37
N LYS A 64 -3.84 -4.97 -5.96
CA LYS A 64 -4.29 -4.32 -4.74
C LYS A 64 -3.63 -4.92 -3.51
N VAL A 65 -3.55 -6.25 -3.40
CA VAL A 65 -2.88 -6.91 -2.26
C VAL A 65 -1.40 -6.52 -2.18
N LEU A 66 -0.71 -6.48 -3.32
CA LEU A 66 0.67 -6.02 -3.39
C LEU A 66 0.82 -4.58 -2.88
N TRP A 67 -0.07 -3.66 -3.31
CA TRP A 67 -0.11 -2.30 -2.80
C TRP A 67 -0.40 -2.24 -1.30
N ASP A 68 -1.46 -2.92 -0.86
CA ASP A 68 -1.96 -2.90 0.51
C ASP A 68 -0.88 -3.33 1.52
N TYR A 69 -0.15 -4.40 1.20
CA TYR A 69 0.96 -4.86 2.03
C TYR A 69 2.18 -3.95 1.95
N SER A 70 2.50 -3.41 0.77
CA SER A 70 3.59 -2.44 0.63
C SER A 70 3.33 -1.20 1.47
N TYR A 71 2.11 -0.68 1.46
CA TYR A 71 1.70 0.46 2.27
C TYR A 71 1.70 0.12 3.77
N TYR A 72 1.13 -1.02 4.14
CA TYR A 72 1.05 -1.44 5.54
C TYR A 72 2.44 -1.65 6.16
N TRP A 73 3.31 -2.43 5.52
CA TRP A 73 4.67 -2.68 5.99
C TRP A 73 5.57 -1.46 5.84
N GLY A 74 5.38 -0.68 4.77
CA GLY A 74 6.16 0.53 4.51
C GLY A 74 5.90 1.66 5.51
N VAL A 75 4.71 1.71 6.12
CA VAL A 75 4.26 2.87 6.93
C VAL A 75 3.82 2.46 8.34
N LEU A 76 2.62 1.89 8.48
CA LEU A 76 1.99 1.68 9.80
C LEU A 76 2.76 0.64 10.63
N ALA A 77 3.05 -0.52 10.05
CA ALA A 77 3.82 -1.54 10.75
C ALA A 77 5.26 -1.08 11.00
N ALA A 78 5.89 -0.36 10.08
CA ALA A 78 7.23 0.21 10.31
C ALA A 78 7.27 1.11 11.55
N LEU A 79 6.29 2.01 11.72
CA LEU A 79 6.17 2.87 12.91
C LEU A 79 5.95 2.07 14.19
N PHE A 80 5.11 1.03 14.14
CA PHE A 80 4.80 0.21 15.31
C PHE A 80 5.99 -0.63 15.75
N PHE A 81 6.60 -1.40 14.83
CA PHE A 81 7.72 -2.29 15.14
C PHE A 81 8.99 -1.53 15.56
N ALA A 82 9.22 -0.34 15.00
CA ALA A 82 10.30 0.52 15.45
C ALA A 82 9.99 1.21 16.80
N GLY A 83 8.83 1.00 17.43
CA GLY A 83 8.45 1.65 18.68
C GLY A 83 8.27 3.17 18.55
N ARG A 84 8.04 3.68 17.34
CA ARG A 84 7.88 5.12 17.05
C ARG A 84 6.44 5.56 16.88
N ILE A 85 5.48 4.62 16.97
CA ILE A 85 4.04 4.91 16.81
C ILE A 85 3.50 5.93 17.84
N GLY A 86 4.08 5.99 19.05
CA GLY A 86 3.73 6.95 20.10
C GLY A 86 4.71 8.12 20.24
N ASP A 87 5.78 8.16 19.44
CA ASP A 87 6.80 9.20 19.49
C ASP A 87 6.37 10.42 18.68
N LEU A 88 5.75 11.38 19.37
CA LEU A 88 5.24 12.61 18.75
C LEU A 88 6.33 13.46 18.09
N THR A 89 7.58 13.38 18.54
CA THR A 89 8.69 14.13 17.93
C THR A 89 9.03 13.55 16.56
N THR A 90 9.15 12.22 16.48
CA THR A 90 9.40 11.53 15.21
C THR A 90 8.21 11.70 14.25
N LEU A 91 6.98 11.53 14.73
CA LEU A 91 5.78 11.69 13.91
C LEU A 91 5.63 13.12 13.36
N SER A 92 5.92 14.13 14.17
CA SER A 92 5.89 15.53 13.71
C SER A 92 6.88 15.78 12.58
N ARG A 93 8.09 15.20 12.67
CA ARG A 93 9.13 15.31 11.63
C ARG A 93 8.81 14.57 10.34
N LEU A 94 8.01 13.51 10.41
CA LEU A 94 7.60 12.67 9.28
C LEU A 94 6.22 13.02 8.74
N LYS A 95 5.57 14.07 9.27
CA LYS A 95 4.22 14.48 8.88
C LYS A 95 4.06 14.67 7.36
N PRO A 96 4.99 15.32 6.62
CA PRO A 96 4.89 15.43 5.16
C PRO A 96 4.87 14.07 4.47
N GLU A 97 5.81 13.18 4.84
CA GLU A 97 5.92 11.84 4.27
C GLU A 97 4.68 10.98 4.55
N LEU A 98 4.14 11.04 5.78
CA LEU A 98 2.93 10.31 6.15
C LEU A 98 1.68 10.83 5.43
N ALA A 99 1.55 12.15 5.27
CA ALA A 99 0.45 12.76 4.54
C ALA A 99 0.46 12.36 3.06
N GLU A 100 1.65 12.31 2.45
CA GLU A 100 1.81 11.86 1.06
C GLU A 100 1.51 10.37 0.90
N ALA A 101 2.04 9.53 1.79
CA ALA A 101 1.75 8.09 1.77
C ALA A 101 0.23 7.84 1.87
N ARG A 102 -0.46 8.59 2.74
CA ARG A 102 -1.92 8.54 2.87
C ARG A 102 -2.63 8.96 1.58
N ALA A 103 -2.20 10.07 0.96
CA ALA A 103 -2.79 10.56 -0.28
C ALA A 103 -2.62 9.56 -1.43
N LEU A 104 -1.44 8.93 -1.53
CA LEU A 104 -1.19 7.85 -2.49
C LEU A 104 -2.10 6.65 -2.26
N ASN A 105 -2.25 6.23 -0.99
CA ASN A 105 -3.16 5.15 -0.67
C ASN A 105 -4.59 5.48 -1.08
N ASP A 106 -5.12 6.65 -0.68
CA ASP A 106 -6.49 7.03 -1.01
C ASP A 106 -6.72 7.09 -2.54
N ALA A 107 -5.75 7.62 -3.31
CA ALA A 107 -5.82 7.68 -4.76
C ALA A 107 -5.81 6.28 -5.42
N LEU A 108 -4.93 5.38 -4.96
CA LEU A 108 -4.88 4.02 -5.52
C LEU A 108 -6.10 3.18 -5.12
N GLN A 109 -6.60 3.30 -3.89
CA GLN A 109 -7.84 2.60 -3.51
C GLN A 109 -9.02 3.05 -4.38
N ALA A 110 -9.11 4.34 -4.74
CA ALA A 110 -10.12 4.84 -5.66
C ALA A 110 -9.93 4.30 -7.09
N MET A 111 -8.70 4.31 -7.60
CA MET A 111 -8.37 3.77 -8.92
C MET A 111 -8.67 2.27 -9.03
N PHE A 112 -8.29 1.48 -8.03
CA PHE A 112 -8.60 0.04 -8.00
C PHE A 112 -10.10 -0.21 -8.00
N ALA A 113 -10.85 0.55 -7.20
CA ALA A 113 -12.30 0.44 -7.18
C ALA A 113 -12.90 0.73 -8.57
N ASP A 114 -12.49 1.81 -9.23
CA ASP A 114 -12.96 2.17 -10.58
C ASP A 114 -12.59 1.10 -11.63
N TRP A 115 -11.33 0.64 -11.60
CA TRP A 115 -10.86 -0.44 -12.48
C TRP A 115 -11.72 -1.69 -12.35
N GLY A 116 -11.99 -2.17 -11.13
CA GLY A 116 -12.83 -3.34 -10.94
C GLY A 116 -14.28 -3.15 -11.41
N HIS A 117 -14.84 -1.93 -11.30
CA HIS A 117 -16.16 -1.65 -11.89
C HIS A 117 -16.14 -1.73 -13.42
N ARG A 118 -15.06 -1.24 -14.05
CA ARG A 118 -14.87 -1.28 -15.51
C ARG A 118 -14.63 -2.68 -16.05
N ASN A 119 -13.99 -3.54 -15.26
CA ASN A 119 -13.83 -4.97 -15.60
C ASN A 119 -15.17 -5.72 -15.62
N GLY A 120 -16.22 -5.20 -14.97
CA GLY A 120 -17.56 -5.78 -15.01
C GLY A 120 -17.66 -7.08 -14.21
N VAL A 121 -18.16 -8.17 -14.82
CA VAL A 121 -18.32 -9.46 -14.13
C VAL A 121 -16.95 -10.10 -13.91
N PRO A 122 -16.55 -10.39 -12.65
CA PRO A 122 -15.27 -11.00 -12.36
C PRO A 122 -15.11 -12.33 -13.11
N ASN A 123 -13.96 -12.53 -13.77
CA ASN A 123 -13.62 -13.72 -14.56
C ASN A 123 -14.39 -13.93 -15.89
N ALA A 124 -15.01 -12.89 -16.47
CA ALA A 124 -15.59 -12.99 -17.81
C ALA A 124 -14.53 -13.07 -18.92
N ASP A 125 -13.35 -12.50 -18.71
CA ASP A 125 -12.24 -12.51 -19.68
C ASP A 125 -11.16 -13.51 -19.23
N THR A 126 -10.99 -14.60 -19.96
CA THR A 126 -10.05 -15.70 -19.66
C THR A 126 -8.59 -15.35 -19.98
N ARG A 127 -8.26 -14.07 -20.14
CA ARG A 127 -6.94 -13.58 -20.60
C ARG A 127 -5.87 -13.56 -19.52
N PHE A 128 -6.26 -13.62 -18.25
CA PHE A 128 -5.32 -13.79 -17.16
C PHE A 128 -5.12 -15.29 -16.96
N ASP A 129 -3.96 -15.77 -17.39
CA ASP A 129 -3.54 -17.11 -17.04
C ASP A 129 -3.62 -17.26 -15.52
N ARG A 130 -4.12 -18.41 -15.08
CA ARG A 130 -4.37 -18.76 -13.68
C ARG A 130 -3.05 -19.03 -12.95
N GLU A 131 -2.05 -18.20 -13.17
CA GLU A 131 -0.75 -18.32 -12.54
C GLU A 131 -0.83 -17.88 -11.10
N PHE A 132 -0.25 -18.71 -10.22
CA PHE A 132 -0.12 -18.37 -8.83
C PHE A 132 0.93 -17.28 -8.67
N LEU A 133 0.50 -16.11 -8.18
CA LEU A 133 1.37 -14.99 -7.89
C LEU A 133 2.00 -15.17 -6.51
N ASP A 134 3.18 -15.78 -6.48
CA ASP A 134 3.96 -15.90 -5.25
C ASP A 134 4.63 -14.56 -4.91
N GLN A 135 3.96 -13.76 -4.10
CA GLN A 135 4.46 -12.47 -3.63
C GLN A 135 5.75 -12.62 -2.81
N ALA A 136 5.99 -13.76 -2.16
CA ALA A 136 7.19 -13.99 -1.37
C ALA A 136 8.44 -14.23 -2.25
N SER A 137 8.24 -14.56 -3.53
CA SER A 137 9.33 -14.67 -4.51
C SER A 137 9.86 -13.31 -5.00
N VAL A 138 9.19 -12.21 -4.62
CA VAL A 138 9.59 -10.85 -4.98
C VAL A 138 10.55 -10.31 -3.92
N ASP A 139 11.85 -10.32 -4.22
CA ASP A 139 12.93 -10.02 -3.25
C ASP A 139 12.71 -8.71 -2.48
N TRP A 140 12.33 -7.63 -3.17
CA TRP A 140 12.11 -6.33 -2.53
C TRP A 140 10.94 -6.34 -1.54
N PHE A 141 9.93 -7.17 -1.81
CA PHE A 141 8.72 -7.30 -1.01
C PHE A 141 8.98 -8.17 0.23
N ALA A 142 9.72 -9.26 0.06
CA ALA A 142 10.22 -10.07 1.17
C ALA A 142 11.12 -9.24 2.10
N GLU A 143 12.01 -8.42 1.53
CA GLU A 143 12.88 -7.52 2.28
C GLU A 143 12.10 -6.46 3.06
N LEU A 144 11.01 -5.93 2.49
CA LEU A 144 10.15 -4.96 3.18
C LEU A 144 9.55 -5.54 4.47
N ASN A 145 9.08 -6.79 4.44
CA ASN A 145 8.56 -7.47 5.62
C ASN A 145 9.68 -7.79 6.63
N ARG A 146 10.78 -8.38 6.16
CA ARG A 146 11.93 -8.75 7.00
C ARG A 146 12.50 -7.53 7.73
N GLY A 147 12.59 -6.39 7.05
CA GLY A 147 13.13 -5.13 7.56
C GLY A 147 12.31 -4.48 8.67
N LEU A 148 11.07 -4.91 8.91
CA LEU A 148 10.28 -4.47 10.06
C LEU A 148 10.96 -4.78 11.39
N LYS A 149 11.82 -5.81 11.42
CA LYS A 149 12.52 -6.26 12.64
C LYS A 149 13.92 -5.64 12.80
N ASP A 150 14.32 -4.74 11.91
CA ASP A 150 15.61 -4.06 12.01
C ASP A 150 15.63 -3.10 13.21
N GLU A 151 16.70 -3.16 14.00
CA GLU A 151 16.96 -2.17 15.04
C GLU A 151 17.62 -0.94 14.42
N LEU A 152 16.90 0.18 14.37
CA LEU A 152 17.35 1.43 13.76
C LEU A 152 17.33 2.57 14.78
N ASP A 153 18.33 3.45 14.71
CA ASP A 153 18.26 4.74 15.39
C ASP A 153 17.25 5.68 14.70
N ASP A 154 16.98 6.83 15.30
CA ASP A 154 15.97 7.77 14.77
C ASP A 154 16.33 8.31 13.39
N SER A 155 17.61 8.47 13.07
CA SER A 155 18.04 8.99 11.76
C SER A 155 17.86 7.93 10.69
N ALA A 156 18.32 6.71 10.97
CA ALA A 156 18.18 5.57 10.09
C ALA A 156 16.71 5.19 9.88
N PHE A 157 15.87 5.24 10.91
CA PHE A 157 14.44 5.00 10.80
C PHE A 157 13.73 6.03 9.90
N ARG A 158 14.03 7.33 10.09
CA ARG A 158 13.46 8.37 9.21
C ARG A 158 13.89 8.17 7.76
N GLN A 159 15.15 7.79 7.53
CA GLN A 159 15.62 7.48 6.18
C GLN A 159 14.89 6.26 5.61
N ARG A 160 14.73 5.19 6.39
CA ARG A 160 13.95 4.00 6.00
C ARG A 160 12.52 4.36 5.58
N LEU A 161 11.83 5.21 6.33
CA LEU A 161 10.46 5.62 5.98
C LEU A 161 10.42 6.39 4.65
N ARG A 162 11.42 7.23 4.37
CA ARG A 162 11.55 7.94 3.10
C ARG A 162 11.84 7.00 1.94
N ASP A 163 12.71 6.01 2.15
CA ASP A 163 13.00 4.99 1.15
C ASP A 163 11.76 4.13 0.85
N ASN A 164 10.98 3.79 1.89
CA ASN A 164 9.69 3.12 1.74
C ASN A 164 8.71 3.98 0.95
N LEU A 165 8.62 5.28 1.25
CA LEU A 165 7.76 6.21 0.50
C LEU A 165 8.18 6.31 -0.96
N GLU A 166 9.48 6.36 -1.27
CA GLU A 166 9.93 6.35 -2.67
C GLU A 166 9.54 5.06 -3.38
N ARG A 167 9.63 3.92 -2.68
CA ARG A 167 9.16 2.64 -3.22
C ARG A 167 7.65 2.64 -3.47
N LEU A 168 6.85 3.24 -2.58
CA LEU A 168 5.42 3.43 -2.80
C LEU A 168 5.14 4.34 -3.99
N ARG A 169 5.89 5.43 -4.18
CA ARG A 169 5.77 6.27 -5.38
C ARG A 169 6.05 5.47 -6.65
N GLN A 170 7.13 4.69 -6.66
CA GLN A 170 7.46 3.87 -7.81
C GLN A 170 6.35 2.85 -8.12
N LEU A 171 5.91 2.10 -7.11
CA LEU A 171 4.83 1.13 -7.28
C LEU A 171 3.54 1.79 -7.75
N ALA A 172 3.20 2.97 -7.22
CA ALA A 172 2.04 3.73 -7.64
C ALA A 172 2.12 4.20 -9.10
N ARG A 173 3.31 4.58 -9.59
CA ARG A 173 3.53 4.89 -11.03
C ARG A 173 3.28 3.67 -11.89
N GLU A 174 3.88 2.53 -11.55
CA GLU A 174 3.74 1.30 -12.34
C GLU A 174 2.28 0.80 -12.37
N LEU A 175 1.59 0.83 -11.23
CA LEU A 175 0.17 0.48 -11.12
C LEU A 175 -0.74 1.42 -11.92
N ARG A 176 -0.47 2.73 -11.85
CA ARG A 176 -1.18 3.74 -12.64
C ARG A 176 -1.00 3.50 -14.13
N ASP A 177 0.24 3.30 -14.57
CA ASP A 177 0.56 3.13 -16.00
C ASP A 177 -0.10 1.86 -16.55
N LEU A 178 -0.12 0.78 -15.75
CA LEU A 178 -0.85 -0.44 -16.08
C LEU A 178 -2.37 -0.19 -16.17
N ALA A 179 -2.94 0.53 -15.21
CA ALA A 179 -4.37 0.85 -15.20
C ALA A 179 -4.79 1.67 -16.43
N VAL A 180 -4.01 2.69 -16.79
CA VAL A 180 -4.26 3.53 -17.98
C VAL A 180 -4.08 2.72 -19.27
N ALA A 181 -3.13 1.78 -19.32
CA ALA A 181 -2.96 0.90 -20.47
C ALA A 181 -4.17 -0.04 -20.67
N ARG A 182 -4.82 -0.47 -19.59
CA ARG A 182 -6.01 -1.34 -19.64
C ARG A 182 -7.29 -0.57 -19.91
N HIS A 183 -7.44 0.58 -19.26
CA HIS A 183 -8.61 1.44 -19.33
C HIS A 183 -8.15 2.88 -19.60
N PRO A 184 -7.98 3.30 -20.88
CA PRO A 184 -7.44 4.62 -21.23
C PRO A 184 -8.22 5.82 -20.68
N ASP A 185 -9.48 5.61 -20.28
CA ASP A 185 -10.39 6.60 -19.70
C ASP A 185 -10.53 6.48 -18.17
N ILE A 186 -9.67 5.70 -17.50
CA ILE A 186 -9.61 5.65 -16.03
C ILE A 186 -9.07 6.95 -15.45
N ASP A 187 -9.73 7.47 -14.40
CA ASP A 187 -9.23 8.65 -13.71
C ASP A 187 -8.06 8.27 -12.79
N ALA A 188 -6.85 8.52 -13.27
CA ALA A 188 -5.64 8.39 -12.48
C ALA A 188 -4.99 9.74 -12.15
N SER A 189 -5.75 10.84 -12.29
CA SER A 189 -5.25 12.21 -12.18
C SER A 189 -4.85 12.61 -10.76
N ALA A 190 -5.29 11.85 -9.75
CA ALA A 190 -4.88 11.99 -8.35
C ALA A 190 -3.48 11.40 -8.08
N ILE A 191 -2.97 10.53 -8.96
CA ILE A 191 -1.66 9.89 -8.86
C ILE A 191 -0.64 10.70 -9.69
N ARG A 192 -0.46 11.96 -9.31
CA ARG A 192 0.54 12.85 -9.92
C ARG A 192 1.86 12.71 -9.18
N LEU A 193 2.73 11.90 -9.75
CA LEU A 193 4.10 11.73 -9.29
C LEU A 193 5.04 12.37 -10.30
N PRO A 194 6.09 13.08 -9.86
CA PRO A 194 7.12 13.56 -10.75
C PRO A 194 7.72 12.40 -11.56
N ASP A 195 8.10 12.66 -12.80
CA ASP A 195 8.84 11.69 -13.60
C ASP A 195 10.13 11.33 -12.85
N SER A 196 10.19 10.08 -12.40
CA SER A 196 11.44 9.48 -11.94
C SER A 196 12.32 9.24 -13.15
N GLY A 197 13.58 9.67 -13.10
CA GLY A 197 14.55 9.39 -14.16
C GLY A 197 14.54 7.91 -14.56
N THR A 198 14.80 7.63 -15.83
CA THR A 198 14.54 6.35 -16.54
C THR A 198 15.41 5.16 -16.13
N ASN A 199 15.76 4.98 -14.84
CA ASN A 199 16.71 3.95 -14.42
C ASN A 199 16.34 3.26 -13.10
N HIS A 200 15.07 2.92 -12.91
CA HIS A 200 14.61 2.12 -11.78
C HIS A 200 14.26 0.70 -12.24
N VAL A 201 14.65 -0.29 -11.44
CA VAL A 201 14.26 -1.70 -11.64
C VAL A 201 12.76 -1.80 -11.38
N PRO A 202 11.94 -2.33 -12.32
CA PRO A 202 10.50 -2.48 -12.12
C PRO A 202 10.16 -3.23 -10.84
N LEU A 203 9.14 -2.78 -10.11
CA LEU A 203 8.66 -3.43 -8.90
C LEU A 203 7.57 -4.45 -9.19
N LEU A 204 6.74 -4.20 -10.21
CA LEU A 204 5.79 -5.17 -10.73
C LEU A 204 6.54 -6.31 -11.44
N PRO A 205 6.17 -7.59 -11.17
CA PRO A 205 6.73 -8.71 -11.91
C PRO A 205 6.52 -8.59 -13.43
N MET A 206 7.50 -9.07 -14.21
CA MET A 206 7.52 -8.94 -15.68
C MET A 206 6.26 -9.44 -16.40
N HIS A 207 5.61 -10.50 -15.91
CA HIS A 207 4.38 -11.02 -16.55
C HIS A 207 3.21 -10.01 -16.54
N TRP A 208 3.20 -9.04 -15.62
CA TRP A 208 2.23 -7.94 -15.64
C TRP A 208 2.54 -6.91 -16.74
N HIS A 209 3.79 -6.80 -17.16
CA HIS A 209 4.20 -5.96 -18.29
C HIS A 209 3.99 -6.69 -19.64
N ASP A 210 4.18 -8.01 -19.71
CA ASP A 210 4.13 -8.79 -20.95
C ASP A 210 2.71 -9.11 -21.44
N ALA A 211 1.69 -9.00 -20.58
CA ALA A 211 0.27 -9.10 -20.95
C ALA A 211 -0.22 -7.95 -21.89
N GLN A 212 0.71 -7.15 -22.41
CA GLN A 212 0.56 -6.17 -23.49
C GLN A 212 0.57 -6.80 -24.90
N GLY A 213 0.93 -8.08 -25.04
CA GLY A 213 1.22 -8.73 -26.34
C GLY A 213 0.18 -9.72 -26.90
N GLY A 214 -1.08 -9.67 -26.45
CA GLY A 214 -2.12 -10.57 -26.94
C GLY A 214 -2.60 -10.26 -28.36
N THR A 215 -1.78 -10.51 -29.39
CA THR A 215 -2.29 -10.62 -30.76
C THR A 215 -3.21 -11.82 -30.83
N ALA A 216 -4.50 -11.56 -31.04
CA ALA A 216 -5.45 -12.56 -31.50
C ALA A 216 -5.00 -13.10 -32.86
N VAL A 217 -4.22 -14.17 -32.87
CA VAL A 217 -4.08 -15.04 -34.04
C VAL A 217 -4.98 -16.24 -33.78
N GLY A 218 -6.24 -16.09 -34.17
CA GLY A 218 -7.10 -17.24 -34.36
C GLY A 218 -6.61 -17.98 -35.61
N ASP A 219 -6.10 -19.18 -35.43
CA ASP A 219 -5.98 -20.15 -36.52
C ASP A 219 -7.14 -21.16 -36.38
N PRO A 220 -8.21 -21.05 -37.19
CA PRO A 220 -9.30 -22.00 -37.19
C PRO A 220 -8.98 -23.11 -38.18
N ALA A 221 -8.03 -23.98 -37.85
CA ALA A 221 -7.82 -25.20 -38.61
C ALA A 221 -7.16 -26.26 -37.74
N LEU A 222 -7.97 -27.07 -37.05
CA LEU A 222 -7.75 -28.51 -36.80
C LEU A 222 -8.80 -29.04 -35.82
N LEU A 223 -10.04 -29.19 -36.30
CA LEU A 223 -10.99 -30.17 -35.78
C LEU A 223 -11.77 -30.73 -36.97
N ASP A 224 -11.11 -31.63 -37.70
CA ASP A 224 -11.74 -32.68 -38.52
C ASP A 224 -10.66 -33.72 -38.82
N GLN A 225 -10.44 -34.65 -37.87
CA GLN A 225 -10.12 -36.08 -38.07
C GLN A 225 -10.45 -36.85 -36.79
#